data_AF-K1U1J8-F1
#
_entry.id   AF-K1U1J8-F1
#
_cell.length_a   1.000
_cell.length_b   1.000
_cell.length_c   1.000
_cell.angle_alpha   90.00
_cell.angle_beta   90.00
_cell.angle_gamma   90.00
#
_symmetry.space_group_name_H-M   'P 1'
#
loop_
_entity.id
_entity.type
_entity.pdbx_description
1 polymer ?
#
loop_
_entity_poly.entity_id
_entity_poly.type
_entity_poly.pdbx_seq_one_letter_code
_entity_poly.pdbx_strand_id
1 'polypeptide(L)'
;SGGTLEVNKDEANIVSMIFDFYMAGASLGKVVDMLHSKQISSPTGKLKWTRATVDHLLSNGKYVAVVGLEKFLDVQFEKAARCNIGYDKDGAPRKDTRYVSPAVVQI
;
A
#
# COMPACT_ATOMS: atom_id res chain seq x y z
N SER A 1 7.54 33.51 15.93
CA SER A 1 6.63 32.83 15.00
C SER A 1 6.35 31.43 15.51
N GLY A 2 5.23 31.23 16.20
CA GLY A 2 4.84 29.92 16.72
C GLY A 2 4.35 29.05 15.56
N GLY A 3 5.19 28.12 15.11
CA GLY A 3 4.81 27.08 14.16
C GLY A 3 3.90 26.08 14.85
N THR A 4 2.61 26.39 14.95
CA THR A 4 1.59 25.44 15.38
C THR A 4 1.56 24.31 14.35
N LEU A 5 2.10 23.17 14.75
CA LEU A 5 1.94 21.88 14.08
C LEU A 5 0.46 21.48 14.17
N GLU A 6 -0.43 22.21 13.49
CA GLU A 6 -1.72 21.67 13.12
C GLU A 6 -1.39 20.52 12.16
N VAL A 7 -1.30 19.30 12.69
CA VAL A 7 -1.56 18.11 11.88
C VAL A 7 -2.85 18.42 11.15
N ASN A 8 -2.71 18.70 9.86
CA ASN A 8 -3.80 19.11 9.01
C ASN A 8 -4.87 18.03 9.13
N LYS A 9 -6.02 18.35 9.73
CA LYS A 9 -7.07 17.36 10.05
C LYS A 9 -7.48 16.59 8.80
N ASP A 10 -7.42 17.24 7.65
CA ASP A 10 -7.64 16.63 6.34
C ASP A 10 -6.60 15.55 6.00
N GLU A 11 -5.30 15.77 6.27
CA GLU A 11 -4.28 14.74 6.07
C GLU A 11 -4.51 13.54 7.00
N ALA A 12 -4.82 13.80 8.27
CA ALA A 12 -5.10 12.74 9.24
C ALA A 12 -6.29 11.87 8.82
N ASN A 13 -7.37 12.50 8.32
CA ASN A 13 -8.53 11.80 7.80
C ASN A 13 -8.21 10.95 6.56
N ILE A 14 -7.42 11.48 5.63
CA ILE A 14 -6.99 10.76 4.43
C ILE A 14 -6.15 9.54 4.81
N VAL A 15 -5.20 9.70 5.74
CA VAL A 15 -4.35 8.61 6.23
C VAL A 15 -5.20 7.52 6.89
N SER A 16 -6.10 7.90 7.80
CA SER A 16 -7.00 6.95 8.46
C SER A 16 -7.84 6.16 7.44
N MET A 17 -8.43 6.87 6.46
CA MET A 17 -9.19 6.25 5.38
C MET A 17 -8.34 5.25 4.58
N ILE A 18 -7.08 5.57 4.25
CA ILE A 18 -6.19 4.64 3.52
C ILE A 18 -5.96 3.35 4.33
N PHE A 19 -5.72 3.48 5.64
CA PHE A 19 -5.53 2.32 6.53
C PHE A 19 -6.80 1.46 6.61
N ASP A 20 -7.98 2.07 6.74
CA ASP A 20 -9.26 1.34 6.77
C ASP A 20 -9.55 0.61 5.46
N PHE A 21 -9.38 1.26 4.31
CA PHE A 21 -9.58 0.62 3.02
C PHE A 21 -8.61 -0.56 2.83
N TYR A 22 -7.36 -0.41 3.24
CA TYR A 22 -6.37 -1.49 3.15
C TYR A 22 -6.76 -2.68 4.02
N MET A 23 -7.18 -2.44 5.26
CA MET A 23 -7.65 -3.46 6.20
C MET A 23 -8.95 -4.13 5.75
N ALA A 24 -9.81 -3.41 5.01
CA ALA A 24 -11.01 -3.98 4.40
C ALA A 24 -10.75 -4.89 3.19
N GLY A 25 -9.50 -5.29 2.93
CA GLY A 25 -9.15 -6.19 1.83
C GLY A 25 -8.78 -5.49 0.51
N ALA A 26 -8.77 -4.16 0.46
CA ALA A 26 -8.40 -3.46 -0.77
C ALA A 26 -6.91 -3.66 -1.09
N SER A 27 -6.61 -3.95 -2.36
CA SER A 27 -5.23 -3.97 -2.84
C SER A 27 -4.67 -2.55 -2.94
N LEU A 28 -3.35 -2.42 -2.99
CA LEU A 28 -2.69 -1.10 -3.19
C LEU A 28 -3.19 -0.39 -4.46
N GLY A 29 -3.51 -1.16 -5.52
CA GLY A 29 -4.13 -0.62 -6.73
C GLY A 29 -5.51 -0.02 -6.46
N LYS A 30 -6.40 -0.78 -5.80
CA LYS A 30 -7.75 -0.30 -5.47
C LYS A 30 -7.74 0.94 -4.57
N VAL A 31 -6.80 1.02 -3.64
CA VAL A 31 -6.61 2.22 -2.79
C VAL A 31 -6.20 3.43 -3.65
N VAL A 32 -5.28 3.25 -4.60
CA VAL A 32 -4.89 4.31 -5.55
C VAL A 32 -6.06 4.76 -6.42
N ASP A 33 -6.84 3.82 -6.97
CA ASP A 33 -8.04 4.12 -7.77
C ASP A 33 -9.06 4.93 -6.95
N MET A 34 -9.29 4.56 -5.68
CA MET A 34 -10.17 5.28 -4.77
C MET A 34 -9.68 6.71 -4.50
N LEU A 35 -8.38 6.89 -4.26
CA LEU A 35 -7.78 8.22 -4.04
C LEU A 35 -7.91 9.11 -5.27
N HIS A 36 -7.72 8.53 -6.46
CA HIS A 36 -7.88 9.22 -7.74
C HIS A 36 -9.35 9.60 -8.01
N SER A 37 -10.28 8.68 -7.73
CA SER A 37 -11.73 8.93 -7.85
C SER A 37 -12.21 10.03 -6.91
N LYS A 38 -11.60 10.17 -5.73
CA LYS A 38 -11.90 11.24 -4.77
C LYS A 38 -11.17 12.55 -5.05
N GLN A 39 -10.38 12.63 -6.13
CA GLN A 39 -9.57 13.82 -6.48
C GLN A 39 -8.62 14.26 -5.34
N ILE A 40 -8.14 13.31 -4.53
CA ILE A 40 -7.23 13.60 -3.42
C ILE A 40 -5.81 13.70 -3.95
N SER A 41 -5.23 14.90 -3.87
CA SER A 41 -3.84 15.14 -4.21
C SER A 41 -2.90 14.63 -3.11
N SER A 42 -1.70 14.19 -3.48
CA SER A 42 -0.69 13.80 -2.48
C SER A 42 -0.30 15.02 -1.63
N PRO A 43 -0.17 14.89 -0.30
CA PRO A 43 0.26 15.99 0.59
C PRO A 43 1.63 16.57 0.21
N THR A 44 2.46 15.82 -0.53
CA THR A 44 3.78 16.28 -1.03
C THR A 44 3.72 16.98 -2.40
N GLY A 45 2.53 17.32 -2.90
CA GLY A 45 2.37 17.99 -4.21
C GLY A 45 2.63 17.10 -5.42
N LYS A 46 2.81 15.78 -5.22
CA LYS A 46 2.89 14.83 -6.33
C LYS A 46 1.50 14.64 -6.94
N LEU A 47 1.42 14.82 -8.25
CA LEU A 47 0.17 14.83 -9.02
C LEU A 47 -0.63 13.52 -8.95
N LYS A 48 0.03 12.39 -8.63
CA LYS A 48 -0.60 11.06 -8.66
C LYS A 48 -0.14 10.20 -7.49
N TRP A 49 -1.11 9.56 -6.83
CA TRP A 49 -0.85 8.45 -5.94
C TRP A 49 -0.36 7.26 -6.76
N THR A 50 0.75 6.66 -6.33
CA THR A 50 1.25 5.41 -6.91
C THR A 50 1.15 4.30 -5.88
N ARG A 51 1.17 3.04 -6.33
CA ARG A 51 1.17 1.88 -5.42
C ARG A 51 2.34 1.95 -4.43
N ALA A 52 3.52 2.38 -4.88
CA ALA A 52 4.69 2.57 -4.03
C ALA A 52 4.48 3.69 -2.99
N THR A 53 3.78 4.76 -3.35
CA THR A 53 3.46 5.84 -2.40
C THR A 53 2.51 5.37 -1.30
N VAL A 54 1.46 4.61 -1.66
CA VAL A 54 0.54 4.02 -0.69
C VAL A 54 1.25 2.98 0.18
N ASP A 55 2.08 2.13 -0.42
CA ASP A 55 2.89 1.15 0.30
C ASP A 55 3.79 1.81 1.36
N HIS A 56 4.53 2.84 0.95
CA HIS A 56 5.40 3.61 1.85
C HIS A 56 4.59 4.31 2.94
N LEU A 57 3.41 4.85 2.63
CA LEU A 57 2.53 5.46 3.62
C LEU A 57 2.09 4.45 4.70
N LEU A 58 1.67 3.24 4.29
CA LEU A 58 1.23 2.19 5.20
C LEU A 58 2.34 1.65 6.11
N SER A 59 3.61 1.78 5.71
CA SER A 59 4.77 1.38 6.54
C SER A 59 5.44 2.54 7.27
N ASN A 60 4.97 3.77 7.08
CA ASN A 60 5.59 4.93 7.73
C ASN A 60 5.09 5.07 9.17
N GLY A 61 5.98 4.79 10.13
CA GLY A 61 5.70 4.86 11.56
C GLY A 61 5.27 6.24 12.06
N LYS A 62 5.52 7.33 11.30
CA LYS A 62 5.04 8.67 11.68
C LYS A 62 3.51 8.74 11.80
N TYR A 63 2.79 7.86 11.08
CA TYR A 63 1.34 7.82 11.09
C TYR A 63 0.76 6.98 12.23
N VAL A 64 1.58 6.33 13.06
CA VAL A 64 1.13 5.60 14.26
C VAL A 64 0.36 6.54 15.21
N ALA A 65 0.79 7.79 15.33
CA ALA A 65 0.10 8.80 16.14
C ALA A 65 -1.30 9.17 15.59
N VAL A 66 -1.57 8.88 14.31
CA VAL A 66 -2.84 9.16 13.64
C VAL A 66 -3.78 7.96 13.71
N VAL A 67 -3.29 6.75 13.41
CA VAL A 67 -4.13 5.54 13.27
C VAL A 67 -4.12 4.65 14.50
N GLY A 68 -3.22 4.89 15.45
CA GLY A 68 -2.99 4.03 16.61
C GLY A 68 -2.02 2.88 16.34
N LEU A 69 -1.37 2.41 17.41
CA LEU A 69 -0.37 1.33 17.32
C LEU A 69 -0.98 0.00 16.86
N GLU A 70 -2.13 -0.37 17.41
CA GLU A 70 -2.82 -1.63 17.10
C GLU A 70 -3.13 -1.75 15.60
N LYS A 71 -3.84 -0.75 15.05
CA LYS A 71 -4.18 -0.67 13.62
C LYS A 71 -2.93 -0.68 12.73
N PHE A 72 -1.86 0.01 13.14
CA PHE A 72 -0.61 0.04 12.40
C PHE A 72 0.05 -1.36 12.34
N LEU A 73 0.07 -2.07 13.45
CA LEU A 73 0.60 -3.43 13.54
C LEU A 73 -0.24 -4.42 12.73
N ASP A 74 -1.57 -4.35 12.83
CA ASP A 74 -2.49 -5.16 12.01
C ASP A 74 -2.19 -4.99 10.51
N VAL A 75 -1.98 -3.75 10.06
CA VAL A 75 -1.57 -3.45 8.68
C VAL A 75 -0.22 -4.11 8.35
N GLN A 76 0.77 -4.08 9.25
CA GLN A 76 2.06 -4.72 8.97
C GLN A 76 1.92 -6.24 8.85
N PHE A 77 1.12 -6.88 9.71
CA PHE A 77 0.83 -8.32 9.62
C PHE A 77 0.13 -8.67 8.31
N GLU A 78 -0.89 -7.90 7.93
CA GLU A 78 -1.61 -8.10 6.67
C GLU A 78 -0.71 -7.86 5.45
N LYS A 79 0.15 -6.85 5.48
CA LYS A 79 1.16 -6.62 4.43
C LYS A 79 2.08 -7.83 4.28
N ALA A 80 2.58 -8.37 5.39
CA ALA A 80 3.44 -9.54 5.37
C ALA A 80 2.71 -10.79 4.83
N ALA A 81 1.46 -11.00 5.23
CA ALA A 81 0.62 -12.10 4.74
C ALA A 81 0.37 -12.00 3.22
N ARG A 82 0.06 -10.79 2.73
CA ARG A 82 -0.19 -10.53 1.30
C ARG A 82 1.07 -10.59 0.44
N CYS A 83 2.22 -10.20 0.97
CA CYS A 83 3.52 -10.29 0.26
C CYS A 83 3.95 -11.74 0.04
N ASN A 84 3.47 -12.66 0.88
CA ASN A 84 3.77 -14.09 0.81
C ASN A 84 2.70 -14.93 0.06
N ILE A 85 1.75 -14.29 -0.63
CA ILE A 85 0.81 -15.00 -1.51
C ILE A 85 1.57 -15.44 -2.77
N GLY A 86 2.16 -16.63 -2.69
CA GLY A 86 2.61 -17.41 -3.83
C GLY A 86 1.46 -18.14 -4.52
N TYR A 87 0.25 -17.57 -4.55
CA TYR A 87 -0.92 -18.23 -5.13
C TYR A 87 -1.33 -17.56 -6.43
N ASP A 88 -1.33 -18.36 -7.49
CA ASP A 88 -2.09 -18.08 -8.69
C ASP A 88 -3.61 -18.13 -8.37
N LYS A 89 -4.47 -17.58 -9.22
CA LYS A 89 -5.92 -17.47 -8.98
C LYS A 89 -6.61 -18.83 -8.80
N ASP A 90 -5.92 -19.91 -9.14
CA ASP A 90 -6.34 -21.32 -8.95
C ASP A 90 -5.93 -21.92 -7.58
N GLY A 91 -5.28 -21.17 -6.69
CA GLY A 91 -4.75 -21.71 -5.43
C GLY A 91 -3.52 -22.61 -5.60
N ALA A 92 -2.91 -22.61 -6.79
CA ALA A 92 -1.66 -23.33 -7.03
C ALA A 92 -0.48 -22.58 -6.38
N PRO A 93 0.37 -23.27 -5.59
CA PRO A 93 1.59 -22.67 -5.07
C PRO A 93 2.50 -22.27 -6.25
N ARG A 94 3.28 -21.20 -6.03
CA ARG A 94 4.30 -20.71 -6.97
C ARG A 94 5.11 -21.89 -7.52
N LYS A 95 5.14 -22.03 -8.84
CA LYS A 95 5.97 -23.04 -9.51
C LYS A 95 7.42 -22.78 -9.13
N ASP A 96 8.06 -23.75 -8.47
CA ASP A 96 9.49 -23.72 -8.14
C ASP A 96 10.39 -23.73 -9.40
N THR A 97 9.81 -24.11 -10.53
CA THR A 97 10.52 -24.16 -11.81
C THR A 97 10.86 -22.76 -12.31
N ARG A 98 12.12 -22.37 -12.14
CA ARG A 98 12.70 -21.18 -12.78
C ARG A 98 12.60 -21.34 -14.30
N TYR A 99 12.11 -20.31 -14.99
CA TYR A 99 12.07 -20.30 -16.46
C TYR A 99 13.47 -20.54 -17.02
N VAL A 100 13.62 -21.61 -17.81
CA VAL A 100 14.83 -21.90 -18.58
C VAL A 100 14.50 -21.58 -20.02
N SER A 101 15.17 -20.56 -20.58
CA SER A 101 15.09 -20.30 -22.01
C SER A 101 15.58 -21.53 -22.78
N PRO A 102 14.82 -22.06 -23.76
CA PRO A 102 15.37 -23.05 -24.68
C PRO A 102 16.55 -22.39 -25.39
N ALA A 103 17.75 -22.95 -25.24
CA ALA A 103 18.88 -22.56 -26.05
C ALA A 103 18.45 -22.75 -27.52
N VAL A 104 18.49 -21.67 -28.30
CA VAL A 104 18.27 -21.73 -29.74
C VAL A 104 19.33 -22.68 -30.30
N VAL A 105 18.92 -23.88 -30.68
CA VAL A 105 19.77 -24.77 -31.49
C VAL A 105 19.93 -24.08 -32.83
N GLN A 106 21.04 -23.37 -33.00
CA GLN A 106 21.51 -22.94 -34.31
C GLN A 106 21.98 -24.21 -35.02
N ILE A 107 21.18 -24.63 -36.00
CA ILE A 107 21.54 -25.61 -37.03
C ILE A 107 22.66 -25.07 -37.92
#